data_AF-A0A1M3BIA2-F1
#
_entry.id   AF-A0A1M3BIA2-F1
#
_cell.length_a   1.000
_cell.length_b   1.000
_cell.length_c   1.000
_cell.angle_alpha   90.00
_cell.angle_beta   90.00
_cell.angle_gamma   90.00
#
_symmetry.space_group_name_H-M   'P 1'
#
loop_
_entity.id
_entity.type
_entity.pdbx_description
1 polymer ?
#
loop_
_entity_poly.entity_id
_entity_poly.type
_entity_poly.pdbx_seq_one_letter_code
_entity_poly.pdbx_strand_id
1 'polypeptide(L)'
;MIVERTENPQWLSNAYLVADPERGTGVLIDGNEDIDPLIDRAEADGIEITHFLVTHPHPDHIAGIAAARERLGGPPLVAHEATAAELDEEVAVIMGDGDVLDAGGLEIEAIFTPGHAPGHLAFLIDGTDVFTADVLFKGTVGGCASPGAAGFDALKASVMRLMELPPETRVHPGHKEPTTIAEQEAENPFVRIWRGIDATGDEEVTVWDRPATMKLWAPDYDGGNKAWIVFGDSGEETIVGGSQVVRG
;
A
#
# COMPACT_ATOMS: atom_id res chain seq x y z
N MET A 1 -9.29 6.31 -18.53
CA MET A 1 -9.35 5.82 -17.14
C MET A 1 -9.70 6.96 -16.19
N ILE A 2 -10.63 6.71 -15.27
CA ILE A 2 -10.94 7.52 -14.09
C ILE A 2 -10.30 6.84 -12.89
N VAL A 3 -9.70 7.63 -11.99
CA VAL A 3 -9.27 7.18 -10.67
C VAL A 3 -9.91 8.12 -9.65
N GLU A 4 -10.78 7.56 -8.81
CA GLU A 4 -11.45 8.26 -7.70
C GLU A 4 -11.05 7.60 -6.39
N ARG A 5 -11.05 8.37 -5.30
CA ARG A 5 -10.56 7.92 -4.00
C ARG A 5 -11.43 8.46 -2.87
N THR A 6 -11.70 7.62 -1.88
CA THR A 6 -12.17 8.07 -0.55
C THR A 6 -11.06 7.92 0.46
N GLU A 7 -11.03 8.80 1.47
CA GLU A 7 -10.10 8.72 2.59
C GLU A 7 -10.92 8.65 3.89
N ASN A 8 -10.69 7.64 4.71
CA ASN A 8 -11.32 7.54 6.02
C ASN A 8 -10.74 8.60 6.97
N PRO A 9 -11.55 9.44 7.65
CA PRO A 9 -11.04 10.55 8.45
C PRO A 9 -10.32 10.13 9.75
N GLN A 10 -10.46 8.87 10.17
CA GLN A 10 -9.83 8.33 11.39
C GLN A 10 -8.57 7.54 11.07
N TRP A 11 -8.66 6.57 10.15
CA TRP A 11 -7.51 5.74 9.75
C TRP A 11 -6.62 6.41 8.71
N LEU A 12 -7.15 7.40 8.00
CA LEU A 12 -6.50 8.05 6.86
C LEU A 12 -6.27 7.07 5.70
N SER A 13 -6.89 5.88 5.74
CA SER A 13 -6.78 4.84 4.73
C SER A 13 -7.67 5.16 3.53
N ASN A 14 -7.21 4.74 2.37
CA ASN A 14 -7.79 5.02 1.08
C ASN A 14 -8.44 3.76 0.50
N ALA A 15 -9.62 3.94 -0.08
CA ALA A 15 -10.18 3.01 -1.06
C ALA A 15 -10.21 3.71 -2.42
N TYR A 16 -10.13 2.93 -3.50
CA TYR A 16 -10.08 3.47 -4.86
C TYR A 16 -11.11 2.85 -5.79
N LEU A 17 -11.65 3.68 -6.68
CA LEU A 17 -12.36 3.25 -7.88
C LEU A 17 -11.46 3.55 -9.08
N VAL A 18 -11.21 2.53 -9.89
CA VAL A 18 -10.52 2.66 -11.16
C VAL A 18 -11.45 2.18 -12.26
N ALA A 19 -11.78 3.06 -13.20
CA ALA A 19 -12.79 2.77 -14.21
C ALA A 19 -12.37 3.21 -15.60
N ASP A 20 -12.87 2.50 -16.62
CA ASP A 20 -12.85 2.93 -18.00
C ASP A 20 -14.29 3.32 -18.43
N PRO A 21 -14.63 4.63 -18.43
CA PRO A 21 -15.97 5.10 -18.79
C PRO A 21 -16.37 4.77 -20.24
N GLU A 22 -15.40 4.60 -21.14
CA GLU A 22 -15.69 4.24 -22.53
C GLU A 22 -16.19 2.79 -22.63
N ARG A 23 -15.71 1.92 -21.73
CA ARG A 23 -16.10 0.51 -21.65
C ARG A 23 -17.25 0.26 -20.68
N GLY A 24 -17.50 1.18 -19.75
CA GLY A 24 -18.52 1.05 -18.72
C GLY A 24 -18.15 0.04 -17.64
N THR A 25 -16.85 -0.18 -17.41
CA THR A 25 -16.33 -1.18 -16.46
C THR A 25 -15.33 -0.54 -15.51
N GLY A 26 -15.18 -1.13 -14.32
CA GLY A 26 -14.19 -0.70 -13.35
C GLY A 26 -13.88 -1.75 -12.30
N VAL A 27 -12.99 -1.40 -11.38
CA VAL A 27 -12.61 -2.18 -10.21
C VAL A 27 -12.59 -1.30 -8.97
N LEU A 28 -12.84 -1.91 -7.82
CA LEU A 28 -12.57 -1.31 -6.52
C LEU A 28 -11.28 -1.91 -5.95
N ILE A 29 -10.50 -1.08 -5.25
CA ILE A 29 -9.24 -1.49 -4.61
C ILE A 29 -9.30 -1.08 -3.16
N ASP A 30 -9.17 -2.08 -2.27
CA ASP A 30 -9.31 -1.98 -0.82
C ASP A 30 -10.66 -1.38 -0.37
N GLY A 31 -10.92 -1.48 0.93
CA GLY A 31 -12.00 -0.79 1.64
C GLY A 31 -11.43 0.08 2.74
N ASN A 32 -12.26 0.90 3.37
CA ASN A 32 -11.87 1.77 4.49
C ASN A 32 -13.07 2.21 5.34
N GLU A 33 -14.19 1.47 5.28
CA GLU A 33 -15.51 1.83 5.84
C GLU A 33 -16.21 3.03 5.14
N ASP A 34 -15.48 3.90 4.43
CA ASP A 34 -15.99 5.06 3.70
C ASP A 34 -16.01 4.83 2.16
N ILE A 35 -16.30 3.61 1.72
CA ILE A 35 -16.27 3.24 0.29
C ILE A 35 -17.54 3.61 -0.49
N ASP A 36 -18.67 3.82 0.19
CA ASP A 36 -19.97 4.10 -0.42
C ASP A 36 -19.96 5.21 -1.49
N PRO A 37 -19.26 6.36 -1.32
CA PRO A 37 -19.18 7.39 -2.35
C PRO A 37 -18.59 6.91 -3.68
N LEU A 38 -17.69 5.91 -3.66
CA LEU A 38 -17.12 5.32 -4.86
C LEU A 38 -18.14 4.42 -5.57
N ILE A 39 -18.92 3.67 -4.79
CA ILE A 39 -20.01 2.82 -5.31
C ILE A 39 -21.11 3.70 -5.91
N ASP A 40 -21.53 4.74 -5.20
CA ASP A 40 -22.50 5.73 -5.67
C ASP A 40 -22.04 6.34 -7.00
N ARG A 41 -20.75 6.64 -7.13
CA ARG A 41 -20.18 7.18 -8.36
C ARG A 41 -20.22 6.16 -9.50
N ALA A 42 -19.84 4.92 -9.24
CA ALA A 42 -19.90 3.85 -10.23
C ALA A 42 -21.33 3.62 -10.74
N GLU A 43 -22.30 3.55 -9.83
CA GLU A 43 -23.73 3.40 -10.16
C GLU A 43 -24.25 4.58 -10.99
N ALA A 44 -23.91 5.82 -10.60
CA ALA A 44 -24.33 7.03 -11.31
C ALA A 44 -23.79 7.13 -12.74
N ASP A 45 -22.55 6.69 -12.94
CA ASP A 45 -21.89 6.71 -14.25
C ASP A 45 -22.18 5.44 -15.09
N GLY A 46 -22.93 4.48 -14.54
CA GLY A 46 -23.26 3.21 -15.22
C GLY A 46 -22.05 2.29 -15.38
N ILE A 47 -21.11 2.36 -14.44
CA ILE A 47 -19.88 1.56 -14.41
C ILE A 47 -20.17 0.23 -13.70
N GLU A 48 -19.97 -0.89 -14.39
CA GLU A 48 -20.00 -2.22 -13.82
C GLU A 48 -18.67 -2.51 -13.08
N ILE A 49 -18.75 -2.73 -11.78
CA ILE A 49 -17.59 -3.17 -11.00
C ILE A 49 -17.35 -4.65 -11.26
N THR A 50 -16.28 -4.96 -11.99
CA THR A 50 -15.96 -6.31 -12.44
C THR A 50 -15.21 -7.13 -11.40
N HIS A 51 -14.38 -6.46 -10.59
CA HIS A 51 -13.52 -7.10 -9.58
C HIS A 51 -13.34 -6.17 -8.38
N PHE A 52 -13.03 -6.79 -7.24
CA PHE A 52 -12.63 -6.10 -6.03
C PHE A 52 -11.24 -6.60 -5.63
N LEU A 53 -10.23 -5.74 -5.71
CA LEU A 53 -8.84 -6.08 -5.43
C LEU A 53 -8.52 -5.77 -3.97
N VAL A 54 -7.82 -6.70 -3.29
CA VAL A 54 -7.36 -6.51 -1.92
C VAL A 54 -5.85 -6.61 -1.90
N THR A 55 -5.20 -5.53 -1.46
CA THR A 55 -3.74 -5.44 -1.39
C THR A 55 -3.20 -6.30 -0.26
N HIS A 56 -3.81 -6.22 0.93
CA HIS A 56 -3.40 -6.93 2.14
C HIS A 56 -4.55 -6.98 3.18
N PRO A 57 -4.49 -7.84 4.21
CA PRO A 57 -5.64 -8.16 5.06
C PRO A 57 -5.81 -7.25 6.28
N HIS A 58 -5.24 -6.04 6.27
CA HIS A 58 -5.36 -5.17 7.44
C HIS A 58 -6.77 -4.58 7.58
N PRO A 59 -7.27 -4.45 8.82
CA PRO A 59 -8.67 -4.08 9.07
C PRO A 59 -9.11 -2.80 8.36
N ASP A 60 -8.27 -1.78 8.34
CA ASP A 60 -8.53 -0.48 7.72
C ASP A 60 -8.45 -0.48 6.20
N HIS A 61 -8.01 -1.58 5.60
CA HIS A 61 -7.98 -1.86 4.16
C HIS A 61 -9.04 -2.87 3.70
N ILE A 62 -9.71 -3.58 4.63
CA ILE A 62 -10.77 -4.55 4.30
C ILE A 62 -12.14 -4.16 4.85
N ALA A 63 -12.19 -3.12 5.69
CA ALA A 63 -13.42 -2.62 6.25
C ALA A 63 -14.41 -2.19 5.16
N GLY A 64 -15.64 -2.71 5.24
CA GLY A 64 -16.73 -2.39 4.31
C GLY A 64 -16.74 -3.22 3.01
N ILE A 65 -15.71 -4.03 2.73
CA ILE A 65 -15.65 -4.82 1.48
C ILE A 65 -16.86 -5.76 1.35
N ALA A 66 -17.21 -6.52 2.40
CA ALA A 66 -18.33 -7.46 2.35
C ALA A 66 -19.66 -6.78 1.99
N ALA A 67 -19.97 -5.65 2.66
CA ALA A 67 -21.19 -4.88 2.41
C ALA A 67 -21.18 -4.24 1.00
N ALA A 68 -20.04 -3.71 0.57
CA ALA A 68 -19.85 -3.15 -0.77
C ALA A 68 -20.09 -4.21 -1.85
N ARG A 69 -19.53 -5.41 -1.67
CA ARG A 69 -19.73 -6.53 -2.60
C ARG A 69 -21.20 -6.97 -2.63
N GLU A 70 -21.87 -7.07 -1.49
CA GLU A 70 -23.30 -7.41 -1.43
C GLU A 70 -24.13 -6.41 -2.25
N ARG A 71 -23.87 -5.10 -2.07
CA ARG A 71 -24.54 -4.02 -2.82
C ARG A 71 -24.31 -4.13 -4.33
N LEU A 72 -23.09 -4.48 -4.73
CA LEU A 72 -22.66 -4.55 -6.14
C LEU A 72 -23.03 -5.88 -6.84
N GLY A 73 -23.71 -6.81 -6.16
CA GLY A 73 -24.06 -8.10 -6.74
C GLY A 73 -22.93 -9.14 -6.70
N GLY A 74 -21.92 -8.93 -5.85
CA GLY A 74 -20.88 -9.89 -5.52
C GLY A 74 -19.73 -9.97 -6.53
N PRO A 75 -19.08 -8.86 -6.92
CA PRO A 75 -17.89 -8.92 -7.76
C PRO A 75 -16.83 -9.85 -7.13
N PRO A 76 -16.09 -10.64 -7.93
CA PRO A 76 -15.03 -11.52 -7.44
C PRO A 76 -13.96 -10.75 -6.67
N LEU A 77 -13.58 -11.27 -5.51
CA LEU A 77 -12.41 -10.80 -4.78
C LEU A 77 -11.13 -11.36 -5.41
N VAL A 78 -10.12 -10.50 -5.46
CA VAL A 78 -8.79 -10.81 -5.98
C VAL A 78 -7.75 -10.46 -4.93
N ALA A 79 -6.90 -11.41 -4.57
CA ALA A 79 -5.83 -11.19 -3.59
C ALA A 79 -4.69 -12.20 -3.78
N HIS A 80 -3.58 -12.00 -3.07
CA HIS A 80 -2.55 -13.02 -2.93
C HIS A 80 -3.02 -14.18 -2.03
N GLU A 81 -2.45 -15.38 -2.20
CA GLU A 81 -2.78 -16.57 -1.40
C GLU A 81 -2.65 -16.33 0.11
N ALA A 82 -1.57 -15.70 0.55
CA ALA A 82 -1.36 -15.38 1.96
C ALA A 82 -2.37 -14.34 2.50
N THR A 83 -2.77 -13.36 1.68
CA THR A 83 -3.83 -12.41 2.06
C THR A 83 -5.17 -13.12 2.14
N ALA A 84 -5.50 -13.95 1.15
CA ALA A 84 -6.74 -14.72 1.11
C ALA A 84 -6.91 -15.65 2.32
N ALA A 85 -5.81 -16.20 2.85
CA ALA A 85 -5.83 -17.07 4.03
C ALA A 85 -6.23 -16.33 5.33
N GLU A 86 -6.17 -14.99 5.34
CA GLU A 86 -6.52 -14.14 6.48
C GLU A 86 -7.87 -13.44 6.32
N LEU A 87 -8.51 -13.54 5.14
CA LEU A 87 -9.83 -12.95 4.89
C LEU A 87 -10.96 -13.92 5.28
N ASP A 88 -12.04 -13.38 5.84
CA ASP A 88 -13.27 -14.14 6.09
C ASP A 88 -14.06 -14.43 4.79
N GLU A 89 -13.87 -13.58 3.78
CA GLU A 89 -14.54 -13.66 2.49
C GLU A 89 -13.81 -14.60 1.52
N GLU A 90 -14.57 -15.32 0.68
CA GLU A 90 -13.97 -16.15 -0.37
C GLU A 90 -13.28 -15.28 -1.44
N VAL A 91 -11.98 -15.50 -1.62
CA VAL A 91 -11.19 -14.92 -2.72
C VAL A 91 -11.33 -15.80 -3.96
N ALA A 92 -11.97 -15.25 -4.99
CA ALA A 92 -12.28 -15.98 -6.22
C ALA A 92 -11.09 -16.08 -7.17
N VAL A 93 -10.16 -15.11 -7.13
CA VAL A 93 -8.97 -15.07 -7.98
C VAL A 93 -7.74 -14.87 -7.10
N ILE A 94 -6.83 -15.85 -7.14
CA ILE A 94 -5.53 -15.74 -6.51
C ILE A 94 -4.54 -15.19 -7.53
N MET A 95 -3.84 -14.10 -7.19
CA MET A 95 -2.76 -13.53 -7.99
C MET A 95 -1.43 -13.62 -7.24
N GLY A 96 -0.39 -13.97 -7.98
CA GLY A 96 1.01 -13.92 -7.56
C GLY A 96 1.78 -12.82 -8.29
N ASP A 97 3.10 -12.89 -8.19
CA ASP A 97 3.98 -11.92 -8.81
C ASP A 97 3.97 -11.97 -10.34
N GLY A 98 3.71 -10.84 -10.99
CA GLY A 98 3.67 -10.70 -12.45
C GLY A 98 2.43 -11.28 -13.12
N ASP A 99 1.46 -11.76 -12.35
CA ASP A 99 0.17 -12.18 -12.90
C ASP A 99 -0.60 -10.97 -13.43
N VAL A 100 -1.33 -11.18 -14.53
CA VAL A 100 -2.13 -10.15 -15.20
C VAL A 100 -3.58 -10.59 -15.28
N LEU A 101 -4.48 -9.70 -14.89
CA LEU A 101 -5.94 -9.86 -14.96
C LEU A 101 -6.53 -8.82 -15.92
N ASP A 102 -7.35 -9.26 -16.88
CA ASP A 102 -8.23 -8.36 -17.63
C ASP A 102 -9.53 -8.18 -16.84
N ALA A 103 -9.78 -6.94 -16.41
CA ALA A 103 -10.95 -6.57 -15.61
C ALA A 103 -11.89 -5.69 -16.45
N GLY A 104 -12.54 -6.31 -17.44
CA GLY A 104 -13.42 -5.59 -18.35
C GLY A 104 -12.65 -4.62 -19.25
N GLY A 105 -11.41 -5.00 -19.61
CA GLY A 105 -10.55 -4.21 -20.48
C GLY A 105 -9.53 -3.29 -19.81
N LEU A 106 -9.56 -3.18 -18.49
CA LEU A 106 -8.44 -2.67 -17.69
C LEU A 106 -7.43 -3.80 -17.52
N GLU A 107 -6.17 -3.58 -17.85
CA GLU A 107 -5.09 -4.53 -17.61
C GLU A 107 -4.52 -4.31 -16.21
N ILE A 108 -4.60 -5.32 -15.35
CA ILE A 108 -4.19 -5.24 -13.94
C ILE A 108 -3.04 -6.22 -13.71
N GLU A 109 -1.82 -5.70 -13.56
CA GLU A 109 -0.63 -6.47 -13.19
C GLU A 109 -0.44 -6.46 -11.68
N ALA A 110 -0.27 -7.64 -11.08
CA ALA A 110 0.08 -7.78 -9.67
C ALA A 110 1.60 -7.75 -9.48
N ILE A 111 2.07 -6.84 -8.64
CA ILE A 111 3.48 -6.75 -8.22
C ILE A 111 3.56 -7.23 -6.77
N PHE A 112 4.22 -8.36 -6.55
CA PHE A 112 4.41 -8.88 -5.20
C PHE A 112 5.36 -7.98 -4.41
N THR A 113 4.85 -7.42 -3.32
CA THR A 113 5.50 -6.37 -2.54
C THR A 113 5.46 -6.68 -1.03
N PRO A 114 5.96 -7.85 -0.58
CA PRO A 114 5.95 -8.21 0.83
C PRO A 114 6.76 -7.21 1.66
N GLY A 115 6.36 -7.02 2.90
CA GLY A 115 7.07 -6.15 3.84
C GLY A 115 6.16 -5.79 4.99
N HIS A 116 5.19 -4.92 4.70
CA HIS A 116 4.13 -4.56 5.64
C HIS A 116 3.26 -5.77 6.02
N ALA A 117 2.87 -6.55 5.01
CA ALA A 117 2.19 -7.83 5.15
C ALA A 117 2.90 -8.89 4.29
N PRO A 118 2.74 -10.20 4.58
CA PRO A 118 3.43 -11.26 3.85
C PRO A 118 2.82 -11.53 2.48
N GLY A 119 1.51 -11.28 2.32
CA GLY A 119 0.77 -11.41 1.06
C GLY A 119 0.54 -10.11 0.30
N HIS A 120 1.28 -9.04 0.60
CA HIS A 120 1.00 -7.73 0.04
C HIS A 120 1.22 -7.69 -1.49
N LEU A 121 0.20 -7.23 -2.24
CA LEU A 121 0.29 -6.91 -3.66
C LEU A 121 0.14 -5.41 -3.88
N ALA A 122 0.96 -4.87 -4.77
CA ALA A 122 0.66 -3.62 -5.45
C ALA A 122 0.02 -3.95 -6.80
N PHE A 123 -0.94 -3.15 -7.25
CA PHE A 123 -1.61 -3.36 -8.54
C PHE A 123 -1.22 -2.26 -9.51
N LEU A 124 -0.58 -2.60 -10.63
CA LEU A 124 -0.28 -1.67 -11.71
C LEU A 124 -1.37 -1.79 -12.77
N ILE A 125 -2.09 -0.69 -13.02
CA ILE A 125 -3.21 -0.66 -13.96
C ILE A 125 -2.80 0.10 -15.22
N ASP A 126 -3.01 -0.55 -16.37
CA ASP A 126 -2.69 -0.06 -17.72
C ASP A 126 -1.25 0.45 -17.87
N GLY A 127 -0.33 -0.01 -17.01
CA GLY A 127 1.07 0.42 -16.98
C GLY A 127 1.32 1.86 -16.50
N THR A 128 0.30 2.60 -16.07
CA THR A 128 0.42 4.04 -15.73
C THR A 128 0.20 4.38 -14.27
N ASP A 129 -0.63 3.61 -13.56
CA ASP A 129 -1.05 3.91 -12.20
C ASP A 129 -0.84 2.68 -11.31
N VAL A 130 0.01 2.81 -10.29
CA VAL A 130 0.30 1.74 -9.32
C VAL A 130 -0.33 2.04 -7.97
N PHE A 131 -1.09 1.07 -7.44
CA PHE A 131 -1.75 1.13 -6.15
C PHE A 131 -0.88 0.37 -5.14
N THR A 132 -0.23 1.09 -4.25
CA THR A 132 0.87 0.55 -3.42
C THR A 132 0.49 0.23 -1.99
N ALA A 133 -0.76 0.52 -1.61
CA ALA A 133 -1.26 0.41 -0.25
C ALA A 133 -0.19 0.81 0.78
N ASP A 134 0.22 -0.12 1.63
CA ASP A 134 1.02 0.17 2.82
C ASP A 134 2.51 -0.13 2.67
N VAL A 135 2.99 -0.22 1.43
CA VAL A 135 4.41 -0.39 1.12
C VAL A 135 5.08 0.93 0.83
N LEU A 136 4.48 1.76 -0.03
CA LEU A 136 5.04 3.04 -0.47
C LEU A 136 3.99 4.15 -0.34
N PHE A 137 4.35 5.20 0.39
CA PHE A 137 3.56 6.41 0.57
C PHE A 137 4.29 7.61 -0.02
N LYS A 138 3.61 8.75 -0.12
CA LYS A 138 4.25 10.01 -0.49
C LYS A 138 5.28 10.43 0.56
N GLY A 139 6.56 10.30 0.23
CA GLY A 139 7.68 10.78 1.04
C GLY A 139 8.03 9.89 2.24
N THR A 140 7.44 8.70 2.35
CA THR A 140 7.67 7.74 3.44
C THR A 140 7.34 6.32 2.97
N VAL A 141 7.47 5.31 3.83
CA VAL A 141 7.27 3.88 3.49
C VAL A 141 6.44 3.17 4.57
N GLY A 142 6.04 1.94 4.27
CA GLY A 142 5.39 1.03 5.22
C GLY A 142 6.12 0.86 6.55
N GLY A 143 5.37 0.59 7.61
CA GLY A 143 5.94 -0.05 8.80
C GLY A 143 6.10 -1.56 8.57
N CYS A 144 7.11 -2.18 9.17
CA CYS A 144 7.37 -3.62 9.02
C CYS A 144 7.62 -4.33 10.35
N ALA A 145 7.19 -3.70 11.45
CA ALA A 145 7.46 -4.14 12.81
C ALA A 145 6.28 -4.85 13.48
N SER A 146 5.11 -4.84 12.83
CA SER A 146 3.91 -5.52 13.31
C SER A 146 4.07 -7.05 13.28
N PRO A 147 3.49 -7.79 14.24
CA PRO A 147 3.44 -9.25 14.17
C PRO A 147 2.83 -9.71 12.84
N GLY A 148 3.48 -10.65 12.16
CA GLY A 148 3.04 -11.16 10.85
C GLY A 148 3.63 -10.43 9.64
N ALA A 149 4.25 -9.25 9.82
CA ALA A 149 4.97 -8.55 8.75
C ALA A 149 6.11 -9.40 8.16
N ALA A 150 6.41 -9.19 6.88
CA ALA A 150 7.54 -9.88 6.21
C ALA A 150 8.90 -9.26 6.53
N GLY A 151 8.92 -8.14 7.27
CA GLY A 151 10.12 -7.52 7.82
C GLY A 151 10.79 -6.50 6.89
N PHE A 152 11.89 -5.92 7.39
CA PHE A 152 12.58 -4.80 6.76
C PHE A 152 13.19 -5.13 5.40
N ASP A 153 13.92 -6.24 5.27
CA ASP A 153 14.58 -6.59 4.01
C ASP A 153 13.56 -6.78 2.88
N ALA A 154 12.43 -7.42 3.17
CA ALA A 154 11.33 -7.59 2.24
C ALA A 154 10.74 -6.22 1.85
N LEU A 155 10.40 -5.38 2.83
CA LEU A 155 9.84 -4.05 2.57
C LEU A 155 10.78 -3.20 1.71
N LYS A 156 12.06 -3.15 2.06
CA LYS A 156 13.08 -2.41 1.31
C LYS A 156 13.21 -2.93 -0.12
N ALA A 157 13.26 -4.25 -0.31
CA ALA A 157 13.32 -4.85 -1.65
C ALA A 157 12.08 -4.50 -2.47
N SER A 158 10.89 -4.56 -1.87
CA SER A 158 9.61 -4.22 -2.51
C SER A 158 9.55 -2.75 -2.93
N VAL A 159 9.92 -1.82 -2.05
CA VAL A 159 9.97 -0.39 -2.39
C VAL A 159 10.99 -0.13 -3.50
N MET A 160 12.19 -0.71 -3.41
CA MET A 160 13.22 -0.52 -4.43
C MET A 160 12.83 -1.11 -5.79
N ARG A 161 12.07 -2.21 -5.81
CA ARG A 161 11.47 -2.76 -7.02
C ARG A 161 10.43 -1.83 -7.64
N LEU A 162 9.56 -1.22 -6.82
CA LEU A 162 8.62 -0.22 -7.32
C LEU A 162 9.33 0.97 -7.97
N MET A 163 10.52 1.35 -7.49
CA MET A 163 11.33 2.41 -8.11
C MET A 163 11.90 2.05 -9.50
N GLU A 164 11.75 0.81 -9.96
CA GLU A 164 12.14 0.38 -11.32
C GLU A 164 11.04 0.69 -12.37
N LEU A 165 9.84 1.05 -11.93
CA LEU A 165 8.76 1.49 -12.81
C LEU A 165 9.11 2.82 -13.52
N PRO A 166 8.45 3.15 -14.65
CA PRO A 166 8.66 4.43 -15.33
C PRO A 166 8.53 5.63 -14.38
N PRO A 167 9.39 6.66 -14.48
CA PRO A 167 9.35 7.81 -13.58
C PRO A 167 7.99 8.53 -13.52
N GLU A 168 7.25 8.52 -14.63
CA GLU A 168 5.91 9.11 -14.77
C GLU A 168 4.79 8.27 -14.12
N THR A 169 5.05 7.03 -13.72
CA THR A 169 4.05 6.16 -13.10
C THR A 169 3.52 6.83 -11.84
N ARG A 170 2.18 6.94 -11.77
CA ARG A 170 1.46 7.55 -10.65
C ARG A 170 1.35 6.52 -9.53
N VAL A 171 1.67 6.93 -8.31
CA VAL A 171 1.60 6.09 -7.12
C VAL A 171 0.38 6.50 -6.31
N HIS A 172 -0.51 5.55 -6.06
CA HIS A 172 -1.74 5.68 -5.28
C HIS A 172 -1.58 4.88 -3.98
N PRO A 173 -1.24 5.55 -2.86
CA PRO A 173 -0.92 4.86 -1.63
C PRO A 173 -2.14 4.44 -0.83
N GLY A 174 -1.92 3.58 0.16
CA GLY A 174 -2.92 3.12 1.10
C GLY A 174 -3.42 4.21 2.04
N HIS A 175 -2.60 5.22 2.30
CA HIS A 175 -2.97 6.37 3.11
C HIS A 175 -2.55 7.68 2.45
N LYS A 176 -3.39 8.71 2.60
CA LYS A 176 -3.09 10.09 2.15
C LYS A 176 -2.76 10.17 0.66
N GLU A 177 -2.00 11.20 0.27
CA GLU A 177 -2.01 11.74 -1.09
C GLU A 177 -1.16 10.99 -2.10
N PRO A 178 -1.59 10.94 -3.37
CA PRO A 178 -0.81 10.34 -4.44
C PRO A 178 0.48 11.11 -4.75
N THR A 179 1.36 10.43 -5.46
CA THR A 179 2.67 10.92 -5.90
C THR A 179 3.07 10.24 -7.22
N THR A 180 4.34 10.32 -7.61
CA THR A 180 4.90 9.60 -8.77
C THR A 180 6.20 8.92 -8.38
N ILE A 181 6.64 7.94 -9.18
CA ILE A 181 7.95 7.31 -9.01
C ILE A 181 9.06 8.36 -9.05
N ALA A 182 9.03 9.30 -9.99
CA ALA A 182 10.00 10.39 -10.08
C ALA A 182 10.07 11.23 -8.79
N GLU A 183 8.91 11.59 -8.21
CA GLU A 183 8.87 12.33 -6.94
C GLU A 183 9.44 11.49 -5.79
N GLN A 184 9.13 10.19 -5.71
CA GLN A 184 9.66 9.32 -4.66
C GLN A 184 11.17 9.13 -4.77
N GLU A 185 11.70 8.96 -5.98
CA GLU A 185 13.14 8.90 -6.22
C GLU A 185 13.85 10.21 -5.80
N ALA A 186 13.21 11.36 -6.04
CA ALA A 186 13.77 12.67 -5.77
C ALA A 186 13.69 13.07 -4.29
N GLU A 187 12.60 12.73 -3.60
CA GLU A 187 12.23 13.34 -2.32
C GLU A 187 12.09 12.34 -1.16
N ASN A 188 11.81 11.05 -1.39
CA ASN A 188 11.57 10.10 -0.30
C ASN A 188 12.88 9.80 0.46
N PRO A 189 13.01 10.16 1.76
CA PRO A 189 14.26 10.02 2.48
C PRO A 189 14.75 8.57 2.60
N PHE A 190 13.84 7.59 2.67
CA PHE A 190 14.20 6.17 2.71
C PHE A 190 14.83 5.74 1.38
N VAL A 191 14.14 6.03 0.27
CA VAL A 191 14.61 5.70 -1.09
C VAL A 191 15.96 6.35 -1.38
N ARG A 192 16.12 7.63 -1.04
CA ARG A 192 17.37 8.37 -1.26
C ARG A 192 18.55 7.75 -0.51
N ILE A 193 18.36 7.35 0.75
CA ILE A 193 19.41 6.67 1.52
C ILE A 193 19.67 5.27 0.95
N TRP A 194 18.64 4.50 0.62
CA TRP A 194 18.81 3.15 0.07
C TRP A 194 19.51 3.13 -1.30
N ARG A 195 19.41 4.22 -2.07
CA ARG A 195 20.18 4.44 -3.32
C ARG A 195 21.58 5.00 -3.08
N GLY A 196 21.95 5.29 -1.85
CA GLY A 196 23.26 5.86 -1.49
C GLY A 196 23.42 7.34 -1.86
N ILE A 197 22.31 8.07 -2.05
CA ILE A 197 22.32 9.51 -2.34
C ILE A 197 22.56 10.30 -1.05
N ASP A 198 21.83 9.94 0.01
CA ASP A 198 21.96 10.54 1.34
C ASP A 198 22.59 9.56 2.33
N ALA A 199 23.20 10.09 3.38
CA ALA A 199 23.81 9.30 4.45
C ALA A 199 22.78 8.88 5.52
N THR A 200 23.01 7.73 6.16
CA THR A 200 22.28 7.33 7.37
C THR A 200 22.74 8.10 8.58
N GLY A 201 21.85 8.29 9.55
CA GLY A 201 22.18 8.71 10.91
C GLY A 201 22.76 7.60 11.79
N ASP A 202 23.18 7.98 13.00
CA ASP A 202 23.79 7.13 14.01
C ASP A 202 23.37 7.51 15.45
N GLU A 203 22.20 8.15 15.61
CA GLU A 203 21.70 8.56 16.93
C GLU A 203 21.30 7.35 17.77
N GLU A 204 21.84 7.24 18.98
CA GLU A 204 21.46 6.21 19.94
C GLU A 204 20.10 6.53 20.58
N VAL A 205 19.17 5.59 20.46
CA VAL A 205 17.78 5.70 20.91
C VAL A 205 17.35 4.43 21.65
N THR A 206 16.15 4.45 22.23
CA THR A 206 15.51 3.25 22.77
C THR A 206 14.15 3.04 22.10
N VAL A 207 13.87 1.81 21.67
CA VAL A 207 12.59 1.40 21.07
C VAL A 207 12.12 0.14 21.79
N TRP A 208 10.93 0.19 22.39
CA TRP A 208 10.37 -0.92 23.18
C TRP A 208 11.33 -1.48 24.24
N ASP A 209 11.94 -0.58 25.01
CA ASP A 209 12.94 -0.89 26.04
C ASP A 209 14.21 -1.59 25.53
N ARG A 210 14.43 -1.61 24.20
CA ARG A 210 15.65 -2.14 23.57
C ARG A 210 16.56 -1.00 23.10
N PRO A 211 17.86 -1.02 23.42
CA PRO A 211 18.84 -0.11 22.84
C PRO A 211 18.93 -0.26 21.33
N ALA A 212 18.96 0.85 20.60
CA ALA A 212 19.01 0.84 19.15
C ALA A 212 19.72 2.08 18.58
N THR A 213 20.15 1.99 17.34
CA THR A 213 20.66 3.12 16.57
C THR A 213 19.62 3.53 15.53
N MET A 214 19.25 4.81 15.52
CA MET A 214 18.33 5.40 14.55
C MET A 214 19.08 5.83 13.29
N LYS A 215 18.76 5.19 12.16
CA LYS A 215 19.37 5.44 10.85
C LYS A 215 18.67 6.52 10.05
N LEU A 216 17.39 6.74 10.31
CA LEU A 216 16.61 7.80 9.69
C LEU A 216 15.50 8.22 10.63
N TRP A 217 15.25 9.53 10.71
CA TRP A 217 14.07 10.15 11.28
C TRP A 217 13.46 11.07 10.21
N ALA A 218 12.27 10.74 9.72
CA ALA A 218 11.61 11.46 8.63
C ALA A 218 10.16 11.80 9.00
N PRO A 219 9.53 12.80 8.35
CA PRO A 219 8.08 12.99 8.42
C PRO A 219 7.34 11.73 7.95
N ASP A 220 6.18 11.44 8.56
CA ASP A 220 5.27 10.38 8.10
C ASP A 220 3.98 10.97 7.52
N TYR A 221 3.15 10.14 6.88
CA TYR A 221 1.95 10.59 6.17
C TYR A 221 0.89 11.20 7.11
N ASP A 222 0.88 10.84 8.39
CA ASP A 222 -0.07 11.27 9.40
C ASP A 222 0.31 12.59 10.10
N GLY A 223 1.40 13.24 9.66
CA GLY A 223 1.96 14.44 10.27
C GLY A 223 2.87 14.16 11.48
N GLY A 224 3.03 12.89 11.85
CA GLY A 224 4.02 12.41 12.80
C GLY A 224 5.38 12.19 12.12
N ASN A 225 6.09 11.18 12.62
CA ASN A 225 7.40 10.80 12.11
C ASN A 225 7.48 9.29 11.93
N LYS A 226 8.36 8.86 11.06
CA LYS A 226 8.74 7.46 10.87
C LYS A 226 10.24 7.32 11.03
N ALA A 227 10.65 6.21 11.64
CA ALA A 227 12.03 5.96 11.99
C ALA A 227 12.51 4.61 11.46
N TRP A 228 13.70 4.60 10.85
CA TRP A 228 14.44 3.38 10.56
C TRP A 228 15.41 3.11 11.72
N ILE A 229 15.26 1.94 12.33
CA ILE A 229 15.92 1.53 13.56
C ILE A 229 16.77 0.29 13.30
N VAL A 230 17.94 0.23 13.92
CA VAL A 230 18.79 -0.97 13.99
C VAL A 230 19.02 -1.31 15.46
N PHE A 231 18.52 -2.45 15.91
CA PHE A 231 18.65 -2.84 17.32
C PHE A 231 20.09 -3.26 17.66
N GLY A 232 20.62 -2.74 18.77
CA GLY A 232 22.02 -2.95 19.14
C GLY A 232 22.33 -4.37 19.62
N ASP A 233 21.31 -5.11 20.06
CA ASP A 233 21.44 -6.48 20.57
C ASP A 233 21.49 -7.54 19.46
N SER A 234 20.74 -7.35 18.38
CA SER A 234 20.62 -8.32 17.28
C SER A 234 21.15 -7.84 15.93
N GLY A 235 21.29 -6.53 15.73
CA GLY A 235 21.51 -5.93 14.41
C GLY A 235 20.28 -5.97 13.51
N GLU A 236 19.12 -6.40 14.03
CA GLU A 236 17.85 -6.42 13.33
C GLU A 236 17.43 -4.99 12.95
N GLU A 237 16.98 -4.85 11.71
CA GLU A 237 16.49 -3.58 11.18
C GLU A 237 14.96 -3.56 11.14
N THR A 238 14.36 -2.41 11.42
CA THR A 238 12.91 -2.22 11.34
C THR A 238 12.53 -0.78 11.04
N ILE A 239 11.27 -0.58 10.65
CA ILE A 239 10.66 0.73 10.46
C ILE A 239 9.45 0.85 11.38
N VAL A 240 9.50 1.85 12.27
CA VAL A 240 8.47 2.11 13.28
C VAL A 240 7.97 3.55 13.22
N GLY A 241 6.75 3.77 13.70
CA GLY A 241 6.26 5.11 13.97
C GLY A 241 7.13 5.80 15.03
N GLY A 242 7.37 7.10 14.87
CA GLY A 242 8.22 7.90 15.73
C GLY A 242 7.74 7.95 17.18
N SER A 243 6.44 7.72 17.41
CA SER A 243 5.86 7.56 18.76
C SER A 243 6.44 6.38 19.55
N GLN A 244 7.09 5.42 18.87
CA GLN A 244 7.75 4.26 19.48
C GLN A 244 9.20 4.54 19.88
N VAL A 245 9.76 5.70 19.50
CA VAL A 245 11.18 6.03 19.68
C VAL A 245 11.37 6.99 20.84
N VAL A 246 12.20 6.59 21.80
CA VAL A 246 12.65 7.44 22.90
C VAL A 246 14.05 7.94 22.59
N ARG A 247 14.20 9.26 22.48
CA ARG A 247 15.46 9.97 22.26
C ARG A 247 15.97 10.55 23.59
N GLY A 248 17.29 10.64 23.75
CA GLY A 248 17.96 11.11 24.98
C GLY A 248 17.77 12.59 25.30
#